data_AF-A0A9E0H8D4-F1
#
_entry.id   AF-A0A9E0H8D4-F1
#
_cell.length_a   1.000
_cell.length_b   1.000
_cell.length_c   1.000
_cell.angle_alpha   90.00
_cell.angle_beta   90.00
_cell.angle_gamma   90.00
#
_symmetry.space_group_name_H-M   'P 1'
#
loop_
_entity.id
_entity.type
_entity.pdbx_description
1 polymer ?
#
loop_
_entity_poly.entity_id
_entity_poly.type
_entity_poly.pdbx_seq_one_letter_code
_entity_poly.pdbx_strand_id
1 'polypeptide(L)'
;MKTLITIAASAMAGALVVVACSDDSPTPADADAGTCNCPAAEPPITSARLHRVDSGLVEVPLASRAEAGASCPANEILVGGSCYIDTDGTAQQVSLRQAGMAPREGTAVGTVWLCNYGNQSTVATAMVRAQALCLRP
;
A
#
# COMPACT_ATOMS: atom_id res chain seq x y z
N MET A 1 -20.71 -11.24 -46.39
CA MET A 1 -19.26 -11.06 -46.66
C MET A 1 -18.68 -9.79 -46.05
N LYS A 2 -19.30 -8.60 -46.17
CA LYS A 2 -18.78 -7.35 -45.56
C LYS A 2 -18.62 -7.39 -44.03
N THR A 3 -19.54 -8.03 -43.30
CA THR A 3 -19.53 -8.08 -41.82
C THR A 3 -18.40 -8.94 -41.24
N LEU A 4 -18.00 -10.01 -41.94
CA LEU A 4 -16.89 -10.89 -41.54
C LEU A 4 -15.54 -10.20 -41.72
N ILE A 5 -15.40 -9.36 -42.76
CA ILE A 5 -14.17 -8.61 -43.03
C ILE A 5 -13.93 -7.55 -41.95
N THR A 6 -14.98 -6.87 -41.49
CA THR A 6 -14.89 -5.87 -40.41
C THR A 6 -14.55 -6.49 -39.05
N ILE A 7 -15.06 -7.68 -38.74
CA ILE A 7 -14.75 -8.39 -37.47
C ILE A 7 -13.30 -8.90 -37.49
N ALA A 8 -12.84 -9.42 -38.63
CA ALA A 8 -11.45 -9.86 -38.77
C ALA A 8 -10.47 -8.68 -38.66
N ALA A 9 -10.80 -7.54 -39.24
CA ALA A 9 -9.98 -6.33 -39.17
C ALA A 9 -9.88 -5.76 -37.74
N SER A 10 -10.98 -5.72 -36.99
CA SER A 10 -10.97 -5.23 -35.61
C SER A 10 -10.29 -6.19 -34.63
N ALA A 11 -10.41 -7.51 -34.85
CA ALA A 11 -9.68 -8.51 -34.07
C ALA A 11 -8.17 -8.42 -34.28
N MET A 12 -7.71 -8.21 -35.53
CA MET A 12 -6.28 -8.04 -35.82
C MET A 12 -5.73 -6.72 -35.28
N ALA A 13 -6.48 -5.62 -35.37
CA ALA A 13 -6.08 -4.34 -34.78
C ALA A 13 -6.03 -4.42 -33.24
N GLY A 14 -7.00 -5.09 -32.61
CA GLY A 14 -6.99 -5.34 -31.16
C GLY A 14 -5.82 -6.22 -30.71
N ALA A 15 -5.50 -7.28 -31.45
CA ALA A 15 -4.35 -8.14 -31.16
C ALA A 15 -3.02 -7.39 -31.29
N LEU A 16 -2.87 -6.54 -32.31
CA LEU A 16 -1.66 -5.73 -32.49
C LEU A 16 -1.46 -4.71 -31.36
N VAL A 17 -2.54 -4.11 -30.85
CA VAL A 17 -2.47 -3.20 -29.69
C VAL A 17 -2.16 -3.95 -28.39
N VAL A 18 -2.70 -5.14 -28.20
CA VAL A 18 -2.39 -5.98 -27.03
C VAL A 18 -0.93 -6.46 -27.05
N VAL A 19 -0.36 -6.79 -28.22
CA VAL A 19 1.06 -7.16 -28.37
C VAL A 19 1.99 -5.95 -28.20
N ALA A 20 1.57 -4.75 -28.58
CA ALA A 20 2.38 -3.54 -28.40
C ALA A 20 2.38 -2.98 -26.97
N CYS A 21 1.42 -3.38 -26.12
CA CYS A 21 1.31 -2.90 -24.74
C CYS A 21 1.41 -4.01 -23.68
N SER A 22 1.38 -5.29 -24.08
CA SER A 22 1.68 -6.42 -23.19
C SER A 22 3.13 -6.80 -23.37
N ASP A 23 3.93 -6.32 -22.42
CA ASP A 23 5.11 -7.01 -21.96
C ASP A 23 6.34 -6.92 -22.90
N ASP A 24 6.99 -5.75 -22.90
CA ASP A 24 8.45 -5.64 -23.06
C ASP A 24 9.16 -6.29 -21.84
N SER A 25 8.78 -7.53 -21.50
CA SER A 25 9.68 -8.43 -20.81
C SER A 25 10.63 -8.93 -21.89
N PRO A 26 11.92 -8.55 -21.87
CA PRO A 26 12.84 -8.94 -22.92
C PRO A 26 12.84 -10.46 -23.03
N THR A 27 12.74 -10.97 -24.26
CA THR A 27 13.02 -12.39 -24.48
C THR A 27 14.45 -12.66 -24.00
N PRO A 28 14.81 -13.88 -23.56
CA PRO A 28 16.17 -14.17 -23.11
C PRO A 28 17.26 -13.84 -24.15
N ALA A 29 16.88 -13.69 -25.43
CA ALA A 29 17.75 -13.28 -26.52
C ALA A 29 17.93 -11.75 -26.64
N ASP A 30 16.96 -10.95 -26.19
CA ASP A 30 17.01 -9.48 -26.14
C ASP A 30 17.48 -8.95 -24.76
N ALA A 31 17.57 -9.84 -23.77
CA ALA A 31 18.09 -9.56 -22.42
C ALA A 31 19.63 -9.58 -22.35
N ASP A 32 20.33 -9.52 -23.48
CA ASP A 32 21.78 -9.32 -23.47
C ASP A 32 22.06 -7.84 -23.13
N ALA A 33 22.52 -7.62 -21.90
CA ALA A 33 22.86 -6.32 -21.33
C ALA A 33 23.92 -5.54 -22.14
N GLY A 34 24.55 -6.17 -23.15
CA GLY A 34 25.45 -5.50 -24.10
C GLY A 34 24.76 -4.69 -25.21
N THR A 35 23.49 -4.97 -25.54
CA THR A 35 22.79 -4.35 -26.68
C THR A 35 21.83 -3.23 -26.26
N CYS A 36 21.31 -3.34 -25.05
CA CYS A 36 20.45 -2.32 -24.45
C CYS A 36 21.28 -1.48 -23.48
N ASN A 37 21.43 -0.18 -23.77
CA ASN A 37 21.99 0.84 -22.85
C ASN A 37 21.02 1.11 -21.69
N CYS A 38 20.54 0.07 -21.02
CA CYS A 38 19.74 0.21 -19.82
C CYS A 38 20.69 0.67 -18.70
N PRO A 39 20.35 1.76 -17.98
CA PRO A 39 21.06 2.07 -16.75
C PRO A 39 21.02 0.85 -15.83
N ALA A 40 22.10 0.64 -15.06
CA ALA A 40 22.15 -0.45 -14.10
C ALA A 40 20.89 -0.43 -13.24
N ALA A 41 20.23 -1.58 -13.12
CA ALA A 41 19.04 -1.70 -12.29
C ALA A 41 19.34 -1.20 -10.88
N GLU A 42 18.42 -0.41 -10.30
CA GLU A 42 18.56 0.04 -8.93
C GLU A 42 18.69 -1.19 -8.00
N PRO A 43 19.57 -1.13 -6.99
CA PRO A 43 19.68 -2.22 -6.03
C PRO A 43 18.31 -2.55 -5.42
N PRO A 44 17.97 -3.83 -5.25
CA PRO A 44 16.69 -4.22 -4.69
C PRO A 44 16.48 -3.57 -3.32
N ILE A 45 15.27 -3.10 -3.06
CA ILE A 45 14.93 -2.50 -1.77
C ILE A 45 14.91 -3.62 -0.72
N THR A 46 15.98 -3.69 0.07
CA THR A 46 16.13 -4.69 1.13
C THR A 46 15.49 -4.23 2.43
N SER A 47 15.37 -5.14 3.39
CA SER A 47 14.97 -4.85 4.78
C SER A 47 15.91 -3.87 5.51
N ALA A 48 17.10 -3.59 4.95
CA ALA A 48 17.99 -2.55 5.47
C ALA A 48 17.46 -1.14 5.17
N ARG A 49 16.70 -0.98 4.07
CA ARG A 49 16.12 0.30 3.65
C ARG A 49 14.65 0.42 4.03
N LEU A 50 13.87 -0.66 3.94
CA LEU A 50 12.47 -0.68 4.37
C LEU A 50 12.31 -1.36 5.74
N HIS A 51 11.66 -0.69 6.67
CA HIS A 51 11.33 -1.26 7.97
C HIS A 51 10.02 -0.72 8.52
N ARG A 52 9.50 -1.39 9.55
CA ARG A 52 8.21 -1.11 10.16
C ARG A 52 8.41 -0.41 11.51
N VAL A 53 7.53 0.54 11.83
CA VAL A 53 7.52 1.30 13.09
C VAL A 53 6.11 1.29 13.66
N ASP A 54 5.92 0.78 14.87
CA ASP A 54 4.61 0.69 15.53
C ASP A 54 4.30 1.93 16.38
N SER A 55 3.02 2.32 16.43
CA SER A 55 2.53 3.47 17.22
C SER A 55 2.41 3.23 18.73
N GLY A 56 2.65 2.00 19.18
CA GLY A 56 2.14 1.52 20.47
C GLY A 56 0.64 1.19 20.44
N LEU A 57 0.15 0.55 21.50
CA LEU A 57 -1.25 0.19 21.66
C LEU A 57 -2.07 1.40 22.12
N VAL A 58 -3.20 1.61 21.46
CA VAL A 58 -4.20 2.62 21.78
C VAL A 58 -5.48 1.91 22.21
N GLU A 59 -6.09 2.39 23.29
CA GLU A 59 -7.39 1.88 23.73
C GLU A 59 -8.53 2.53 22.94
N VAL A 60 -9.48 1.72 22.49
CA VAL A 60 -10.77 2.16 21.94
C VAL A 60 -11.84 1.88 23.00
N PRO A 61 -12.35 2.92 23.69
CA PRO A 61 -13.36 2.74 24.72
C PRO A 61 -14.66 2.12 24.17
N LEU A 62 -15.51 1.67 25.09
CA LEU A 62 -16.82 1.09 24.76
C LEU A 62 -17.69 2.10 24.01
N ALA A 63 -18.44 1.62 23.02
CA ALA A 63 -19.34 2.42 22.18
C ALA A 63 -18.70 3.72 21.63
N SER A 64 -17.39 3.69 21.38
CA SER A 64 -16.60 4.88 21.08
C SER A 64 -15.69 4.69 19.86
N ARG A 65 -14.86 5.70 19.61
CA ARG A 65 -13.91 5.79 18.50
C ARG A 65 -12.57 6.23 19.04
N ALA A 66 -11.52 5.74 18.42
CA ALA A 66 -10.16 6.18 18.70
C ALA A 66 -9.33 6.13 17.42
N GLU A 67 -8.21 6.82 17.46
CA GLU A 67 -7.26 6.91 16.37
C GLU A 67 -5.90 6.42 16.86
N ALA A 68 -5.26 5.56 16.07
CA ALA A 68 -3.87 5.19 16.24
C ALA A 68 -3.07 5.75 15.05
N GLY A 69 -1.92 6.36 15.33
CA GLY A 69 -1.08 6.99 14.33
C GLY A 69 0.37 6.54 14.47
N ALA A 70 0.96 6.07 13.38
CA ALA A 70 2.38 5.71 13.32
C ALA A 70 3.13 6.64 12.36
N SER A 71 4.30 7.13 12.78
CA SER A 71 5.16 8.01 11.98
C SER A 71 6.54 7.41 11.85
N CYS A 72 7.22 7.71 10.75
CA CYS A 72 8.62 7.37 10.60
C CYS A 72 9.51 8.30 11.45
N PRO A 73 10.66 7.80 11.92
CA PRO A 73 11.74 8.61 12.47
C PRO A 73 12.13 9.80 11.58
N ALA A 74 12.84 10.76 12.18
CA ALA A 74 13.38 11.88 11.43
C ALA A 74 14.30 11.41 10.30
N ASN A 75 14.23 12.08 9.15
CA ASN A 75 14.98 11.79 7.90
C ASN A 75 14.61 10.47 7.20
N GLU A 76 13.48 9.87 7.56
CA GLU A 76 12.93 8.71 6.87
C GLU A 76 11.60 9.07 6.17
N ILE A 77 11.28 8.31 5.13
CA ILE A 77 10.11 8.56 4.28
C ILE A 77 9.01 7.56 4.62
N LEU A 78 7.82 8.05 4.93
CA LEU A 78 6.62 7.21 5.04
C LEU A 78 6.19 6.74 3.65
N VAL A 79 6.29 5.44 3.40
CA VAL A 79 5.84 4.83 2.13
C VAL A 79 4.47 4.16 2.25
N GLY A 80 4.01 3.91 3.47
CA GLY A 80 2.68 3.35 3.72
C GLY A 80 2.51 2.91 5.16
N GLY A 81 1.53 2.06 5.41
CA GLY A 81 1.35 1.48 6.74
C GLY A 81 0.26 0.42 6.80
N SER A 82 -0.01 -0.02 8.02
CA SER A 82 -0.99 -1.05 8.34
C SER A 82 -1.69 -0.75 9.66
N CYS A 83 -2.85 -1.35 9.84
CA CYS A 83 -3.74 -1.15 10.98
C CYS A 83 -4.01 -2.51 11.61
N TYR A 84 -3.86 -2.63 12.93
CA TYR A 84 -4.07 -3.87 13.66
C TYR A 84 -5.08 -3.66 14.79
N ILE A 85 -5.91 -4.68 14.97
CA ILE A 85 -6.83 -4.81 16.10
C ILE A 85 -6.23 -5.91 16.98
N ASP A 86 -5.62 -5.52 18.10
CA ASP A 86 -4.93 -6.43 19.03
C ASP A 86 -5.84 -6.68 20.25
N THR A 87 -7.02 -7.24 20.04
CA THR A 87 -7.92 -7.62 21.15
C THR A 87 -7.68 -9.05 21.57
N ASP A 88 -7.97 -9.34 22.83
CA ASP A 88 -8.06 -10.69 23.38
C ASP A 88 -9.35 -11.43 22.95
N GLY A 89 -10.11 -10.87 22.00
CA GLY A 89 -11.39 -11.40 21.53
C GLY A 89 -12.60 -11.03 22.39
N THR A 90 -12.43 -10.26 23.46
CA THR A 90 -13.57 -9.83 24.31
C THR A 90 -14.40 -8.72 23.66
N ALA A 91 -13.75 -7.81 22.91
CA ALA A 91 -14.44 -6.83 22.09
C ALA A 91 -14.73 -7.41 20.70
N GLN A 92 -15.99 -7.81 20.47
CA GLN A 92 -16.42 -8.50 19.23
C GLN A 92 -16.94 -7.57 18.13
N GLN A 93 -17.08 -6.26 18.39
CA GLN A 93 -17.62 -5.29 17.43
C GLN A 93 -16.65 -4.12 17.19
N VAL A 94 -15.39 -4.46 16.95
CA VAL A 94 -14.32 -3.50 16.64
C VAL A 94 -14.10 -3.49 15.14
N SER A 95 -14.12 -2.31 14.53
CA SER A 95 -13.94 -2.15 13.08
C SER A 95 -12.94 -1.06 12.76
N LEU A 96 -12.11 -1.31 11.75
CA LEU A 96 -11.36 -0.26 11.08
C LEU A 96 -12.31 0.51 10.18
N ARG A 97 -12.39 1.82 10.36
CA ARG A 97 -13.29 2.69 9.59
C ARG A 97 -12.59 3.41 8.46
N GLN A 98 -11.36 3.85 8.71
CA GLN A 98 -10.54 4.54 7.74
C GLN A 98 -9.07 4.27 8.05
N ALA A 99 -8.28 4.09 6.99
CA ALA A 99 -6.85 4.00 7.07
C ALA A 99 -6.25 4.80 5.92
N GLY A 100 -5.12 5.47 6.19
CA GLY A 100 -4.41 6.15 5.14
C GLY A 100 -3.30 7.06 5.64
N MET A 101 -2.55 7.60 4.70
CA MET A 101 -1.60 8.67 4.98
C MET A 101 -2.37 9.94 5.30
N ALA A 102 -2.05 10.53 6.44
CA ALA A 102 -2.55 11.83 6.82
C ALA A 102 -1.40 12.84 6.86
N PRO A 103 -1.67 14.07 6.39
CA PRO A 103 -0.72 15.14 6.58
C PRO A 103 -0.49 15.40 8.06
N ARG A 104 0.73 15.85 8.41
CA ARG A 104 0.90 16.56 9.68
C ARG A 104 0.12 17.87 9.57
N GLU A 105 -0.47 18.35 10.67
CA GLU A 105 -1.09 19.68 10.68
C GLU A 105 -0.18 20.72 9.99
N GLY A 106 -0.73 21.42 9.00
CA GLY A 106 -0.02 22.45 8.24
C GLY A 106 0.86 21.96 7.08
N THR A 107 0.86 20.66 6.76
CA THR A 107 1.60 20.11 5.60
C THR A 107 0.65 19.46 4.60
N ALA A 108 0.98 19.45 3.30
CA ALA A 108 0.23 18.68 2.29
C ALA A 108 0.79 17.25 2.09
N VAL A 109 1.92 16.95 2.73
CA VAL A 109 2.63 15.68 2.60
C VAL A 109 2.20 14.76 3.74
N GLY A 110 1.76 13.55 3.40
CA GLY A 110 1.44 12.53 4.40
C GLY A 110 2.68 12.16 5.23
N THR A 111 2.65 12.39 6.54
CA THR A 111 3.79 12.08 7.44
C THR A 111 3.44 11.05 8.51
N VAL A 112 2.15 10.77 8.67
CA VAL A 112 1.62 9.78 9.61
C VAL A 112 0.72 8.82 8.86
N TRP A 113 0.85 7.53 9.17
CA TRP A 113 -0.16 6.54 8.83
C TRP A 113 -1.21 6.52 9.93
N LEU A 114 -2.43 6.99 9.63
CA LEU A 114 -3.55 7.03 10.56
C LEU A 114 -4.49 5.85 10.35
N CYS A 115 -4.95 5.29 11.46
CA CYS A 115 -5.97 4.26 11.53
C CYS A 115 -7.09 4.74 12.46
N ASN A 116 -8.28 4.95 11.89
CA ASN A 116 -9.48 5.31 12.64
C ASN A 116 -10.31 4.06 12.94
N TYR A 117 -10.54 3.78 14.22
CA TYR A 117 -11.28 2.61 14.68
C TYR A 117 -12.60 3.01 15.33
N GLY A 118 -13.59 2.13 15.22
CA GLY A 118 -14.83 2.19 15.99
C GLY A 118 -15.02 0.92 16.79
N ASN A 119 -15.31 1.06 18.08
CA ASN A 119 -15.72 -0.04 18.94
C ASN A 119 -17.20 0.13 19.29
N GLN A 120 -18.05 -0.72 18.74
CA GLN A 120 -19.48 -0.74 19.05
C GLN A 120 -19.82 -1.67 20.23
N SER A 121 -18.82 -2.36 20.78
CA SER A 121 -19.00 -3.20 21.96
C SER A 121 -19.50 -2.35 23.13
N THR A 122 -20.51 -2.85 23.84
CA THR A 122 -21.02 -2.28 25.08
C THR A 122 -20.46 -2.98 26.32
N VAL A 123 -19.63 -4.01 26.13
CA VAL A 123 -19.15 -4.89 27.21
C VAL A 123 -17.63 -4.92 27.39
N ALA A 124 -16.85 -4.50 26.39
CA ALA A 124 -15.39 -4.54 26.46
C ALA A 124 -14.72 -3.42 25.64
N THR A 125 -13.59 -2.93 26.15
CA THR A 125 -12.68 -2.04 25.43
C THR A 125 -11.83 -2.85 24.45
N ALA A 126 -11.24 -2.20 23.46
CA ALA A 126 -10.39 -2.84 22.46
C ALA A 126 -9.01 -2.18 22.45
N MET A 127 -7.96 -2.96 22.21
CA MET A 127 -6.64 -2.41 21.94
C MET A 127 -6.36 -2.48 20.44
N VAL A 128 -5.84 -1.39 19.90
CA VAL A 128 -5.53 -1.24 18.47
C VAL A 128 -4.17 -0.60 18.30
N ARG A 129 -3.54 -0.75 17.13
CA ARG A 129 -2.32 -0.02 16.79
C ARG A 129 -2.25 0.30 15.31
N ALA A 130 -1.44 1.30 15.00
CA ALA A 130 -1.00 1.61 13.64
C ALA A 130 0.47 1.20 13.50
N GLN A 131 0.87 0.90 12.27
CA GLN A 131 2.26 0.63 11.93
C GLN A 131 2.61 1.36 10.64
N ALA A 132 3.66 2.16 10.68
CA ALA A 132 4.24 2.83 9.52
C ALA A 132 5.23 1.90 8.82
N LEU A 133 5.27 1.95 7.49
CA LEU A 133 6.34 1.40 6.67
C LEU A 133 7.24 2.57 6.25
N CYS A 134 8.50 2.49 6.64
CA CYS A 134 9.47 3.57 6.56
C CYS A 134 10.63 3.18 5.66
N LEU A 135 10.95 4.09 4.74
CA LEU A 135 12.10 4.00 3.85
C LEU A 135 13.22 4.88 4.38
N ARG A 136 14.39 4.27 4.62
CA ARG A 136 15.66 4.97 4.80
C ARG A 136 16.22 5.29 3.41
N PRO A 137 16.40 6.58 3.08
CA PRO A 137 16.97 7.01 1.79
C PRO A 137 18.29 6.30 1.49
#